data_AF-A0A0Q4RBP1-F1
#
_entry.id   AF-A0A0Q4RBP1-F1
#
_cell.length_a   1.000
_cell.length_b   1.000
_cell.length_c   1.000
_cell.angle_alpha   90.00
_cell.angle_beta   90.00
_cell.angle_gamma   90.00
#
_symmetry.space_group_name_H-M   'P 1'
#
loop_
_entity.id
_entity.type
_entity.pdbx_description
1 polymer ?
#
loop_
_entity_poly.entity_id
_entity_poly.type
_entity_poly.pdbx_seq_one_letter_code
_entity_poly.pdbx_strand_id
1 'polypeptide(L)'
;MDEKTKEDRIQYLRSKRDDPTANYRSYLINTYNYILEDSIKDNKGWSKASSRLMLNYVYKDEPDHMGLEMIDQFKKDLRELGYIKLIKIDNTWRTFIVKELDF
;
A
#
# COMPACT_ATOMS: atom_id res chain seq x y z
N MET A 1 0.07 -15.63 3.26
CA MET A 1 1.23 -15.54 4.17
C MET A 1 0.83 -16.10 5.53
N ASP A 2 1.59 -17.04 6.09
CA ASP A 2 1.42 -17.46 7.49
C ASP A 2 1.89 -16.36 8.45
N GLU A 3 1.56 -16.47 9.73
CA GLU A 3 1.79 -15.40 10.70
C GLU A 3 3.27 -15.12 10.95
N LYS A 4 4.10 -16.16 11.01
CA LYS A 4 5.55 -16.00 11.18
C LYS A 4 6.16 -15.25 10.01
N THR A 5 5.78 -15.61 8.79
CA THR A 5 6.27 -14.92 7.58
C THR A 5 5.86 -13.44 7.56
N LYS A 6 4.67 -13.10 8.06
CA LYS A 6 4.25 -11.69 8.18
C LYS A 6 5.09 -10.93 9.21
N GLU A 7 5.31 -11.51 10.38
CA GLU A 7 6.13 -10.91 11.43
C GLU A 7 7.56 -10.66 10.94
N ASP A 8 8.19 -11.67 10.32
CA ASP A 8 9.53 -11.55 9.74
C ASP A 8 9.58 -10.43 8.68
N ARG A 9 8.54 -10.32 7.84
CA ARG A 9 8.45 -9.26 6.83
C ARG A 9 8.29 -7.87 7.44
N ILE A 10 7.50 -7.73 8.50
CA ILE A 10 7.33 -6.48 9.24
C ILE A 10 8.64 -6.08 9.90
N GLN A 11 9.36 -7.01 10.53
CA GLN A 11 10.66 -6.74 11.14
C GLN A 11 11.72 -6.33 10.11
N TYR A 12 11.72 -6.98 8.95
CA TYR A 12 12.55 -6.56 7.83
C TYR A 12 12.23 -5.11 7.42
N LEU A 13 10.96 -4.76 7.24
CA LEU A 13 10.55 -3.40 6.90
C LEU A 13 10.97 -2.38 7.98
N ARG A 14 10.85 -2.72 9.26
CA ARG A 14 11.33 -1.88 10.38
C ARG A 14 12.84 -1.64 10.31
N SER A 15 13.62 -2.68 10.06
CA SER A 15 15.08 -2.58 9.95
C SER A 15 15.54 -1.68 8.80
N LYS A 16 14.67 -1.45 7.81
CA LYS A 16 14.93 -0.61 6.64
C LYS A 16 14.45 0.83 6.80
N ARG A 17 14.02 1.23 8.00
CA ARG A 17 13.51 2.58 8.27
C ARG A 17 14.53 3.68 7.95
N ASP A 18 15.78 3.47 8.36
CA ASP A 18 16.86 4.47 8.23
C ASP A 18 17.75 4.21 7.00
N ASP A 19 17.38 3.25 6.15
CA ASP A 19 18.10 2.92 4.92
C ASP A 19 17.55 3.80 3.77
N PRO A 20 18.30 4.82 3.32
CA PRO A 20 17.83 5.74 2.28
C PRO A 20 17.68 5.07 0.91
N THR A 21 18.23 3.86 0.74
CA THR A 21 18.14 3.07 -0.50
C THR A 21 16.98 2.07 -0.47
N ALA A 22 16.26 1.97 0.64
CA ALA A 22 15.12 1.06 0.80
C ALA A 22 13.85 1.58 0.09
N ASN A 23 13.96 1.82 -1.22
CA ASN A 23 12.89 2.33 -2.08
C ASN A 23 11.60 1.51 -1.96
N TYR A 24 11.72 0.18 -1.81
CA TYR A 24 10.57 -0.69 -1.60
C TYR A 24 9.73 -0.29 -0.37
N ARG A 25 10.36 -0.01 0.79
CA ARG A 25 9.63 0.42 2.00
C ARG A 25 8.93 1.75 1.75
N SER A 26 9.64 2.70 1.16
CA SER A 26 9.10 4.03 0.82
C SER A 26 7.90 3.93 -0.12
N TYR A 27 7.98 3.11 -1.17
CA TYR A 27 6.89 2.93 -2.13
C TYR A 27 5.70 2.20 -1.53
N LEU A 28 5.93 1.22 -0.65
CA LEU A 28 4.87 0.55 0.11
C LEU A 28 4.13 1.54 1.02
N ILE A 29 4.86 2.40 1.74
CA ILE A 29 4.30 3.47 2.57
C ILE A 29 3.52 4.48 1.73
N ASN A 30 4.08 4.94 0.61
CA ASN A 30 3.39 5.90 -0.27
C ASN A 30 2.11 5.30 -0.85
N THR A 31 2.12 4.00 -1.18
CA THR A 31 0.92 3.29 -1.65
C THR A 31 -0.16 3.27 -0.58
N TYR A 32 0.21 2.96 0.68
CA TYR A 32 -0.71 3.02 1.81
C TYR A 32 -1.24 4.43 2.04
N ASN A 33 -0.37 5.44 2.04
CA ASN A 33 -0.75 6.84 2.29
C ASN A 33 -1.71 7.35 1.22
N TYR A 34 -1.49 7.04 -0.05
CA TYR A 34 -2.45 7.37 -1.10
C TYR A 34 -3.83 6.76 -0.82
N ILE A 35 -3.88 5.48 -0.43
CA ILE A 35 -5.13 4.78 -0.12
C ILE A 35 -5.80 5.43 1.10
N LEU A 36 -5.03 5.78 2.13
CA LEU A 36 -5.51 6.44 3.34
C LEU A 36 -6.10 7.81 3.00
N GLU A 37 -5.35 8.67 2.31
CA GLU A 37 -5.77 10.00 1.86
C GLU A 37 -7.04 9.92 1.00
N ASP A 38 -7.06 9.02 0.01
CA ASP A 38 -8.26 8.80 -0.80
C ASP A 38 -9.41 8.31 0.09
N SER A 39 -9.19 7.44 1.07
CA SER A 39 -10.25 6.89 1.93
C SER A 39 -10.90 7.90 2.86
N ILE A 40 -10.14 8.88 3.35
CA ILE A 40 -10.64 9.94 4.25
C ILE A 40 -11.22 11.13 3.47
N LYS A 41 -10.89 11.26 2.18
CA LYS A 41 -11.48 12.27 1.31
C LYS A 41 -13.00 12.13 1.29
N ASP A 42 -13.68 13.25 1.54
CA ASP A 42 -15.15 13.33 1.63
C ASP A 42 -15.77 12.37 2.68
N ASN A 43 -14.98 11.95 3.69
CA ASN A 43 -15.40 11.04 4.78
C ASN A 43 -16.04 9.71 4.32
N LYS A 44 -15.67 9.20 3.13
CA LYS A 44 -16.28 7.98 2.58
C LYS A 44 -15.81 6.68 3.26
N GLY A 45 -14.62 6.67 3.87
CA GLY A 45 -14.06 5.53 4.60
C GLY A 45 -13.47 4.40 3.73
N TRP A 46 -13.33 4.61 2.43
CA TRP A 46 -12.78 3.62 1.49
C TRP A 46 -12.16 4.27 0.25
N SER A 47 -11.20 3.60 -0.36
CA SER A 47 -10.53 4.05 -1.57
C SER A 47 -11.02 3.32 -2.83
N LYS A 48 -11.15 4.07 -3.94
CA LYS A 48 -11.38 3.55 -5.30
C LYS A 48 -10.13 3.64 -6.19
N ALA A 49 -9.01 4.00 -5.61
CA ALA A 49 -7.83 4.38 -6.35
C ALA A 49 -7.30 3.22 -7.20
N SER A 50 -7.18 3.47 -8.50
CA SER A 50 -6.51 2.56 -9.42
C SER A 50 -4.99 2.75 -9.31
N SER A 51 -4.24 1.70 -9.61
CA SER A 51 -2.77 1.71 -9.54
C SER A 51 -2.16 2.76 -10.47
N ARG A 52 -2.85 3.08 -11.58
CA ARG A 52 -2.48 4.18 -12.49
C ARG A 52 -2.52 5.56 -11.84
N LEU A 53 -3.51 5.83 -10.98
CA LEU A 53 -3.60 7.11 -10.27
C LEU A 53 -2.53 7.24 -9.17
N MET A 54 -2.04 6.10 -8.67
CA MET A 54 -1.02 6.06 -7.62
C MET A 54 0.40 6.26 -8.14
N LEU A 55 0.67 6.05 -9.44
CA LEU A 55 2.03 6.05 -10.02
C LEU A 55 2.89 7.23 -9.58
N ASN A 56 2.46 8.44 -9.89
CA ASN A 56 3.26 9.64 -9.63
C ASN A 56 3.42 9.90 -8.12
N TYR A 57 2.39 9.57 -7.33
CA TYR A 57 2.45 9.71 -5.88
C TYR A 57 3.44 8.72 -5.25
N VAL A 58 3.42 7.48 -5.73
CA VAL A 58 4.28 6.42 -5.20
C VAL A 58 5.74 6.65 -5.58
N TYR A 59 6.00 6.95 -6.85
CA TYR A 59 7.36 7.04 -7.43
C TYR A 59 7.96 8.44 -7.44
N LYS A 60 7.20 9.49 -7.10
CA LYS A 60 7.67 10.89 -7.12
C LYS A 60 8.34 11.26 -8.46
N ASP A 61 7.57 11.10 -9.54
CA ASP A 61 7.86 11.54 -10.91
C ASP A 61 8.86 10.72 -11.77
N GLU A 62 9.33 9.55 -11.31
CA GLU A 62 10.11 8.62 -12.14
C GLU A 62 9.63 7.15 -12.05
N PRO A 63 8.39 6.84 -12.47
CA PRO A 63 7.95 5.45 -12.56
C PRO A 63 8.67 4.75 -13.71
N ASP A 64 9.27 3.59 -13.43
CA ASP A 64 9.73 2.69 -14.49
C ASP A 64 8.54 2.05 -15.23
N HIS A 65 8.82 1.35 -16.33
CA HIS A 65 7.79 0.63 -17.09
C HIS A 65 7.10 -0.47 -16.27
N MET A 66 7.68 -0.87 -15.13
CA MET A 66 7.14 -1.85 -14.19
C MET A 66 6.32 -1.21 -13.06
N GLY A 67 6.23 0.13 -12.99
CA GLY A 67 5.67 0.83 -11.84
C GLY A 67 4.22 0.48 -11.55
N LEU A 68 3.42 0.17 -12.58
CA LEU A 68 2.04 -0.28 -12.42
C LEU A 68 1.96 -1.64 -11.72
N GLU A 69 2.76 -2.60 -12.20
CA GLU A 69 2.83 -3.95 -11.65
C GLU A 69 3.33 -3.92 -10.21
N MET A 70 4.33 -3.09 -9.94
CA MET A 70 4.87 -2.90 -8.60
C MET A 70 3.83 -2.31 -7.64
N ILE A 71 3.00 -1.36 -8.06
CA ILE A 71 1.91 -0.86 -7.21
C ILE A 71 0.86 -1.93 -6.92
N ASP A 72 0.52 -2.77 -7.90
CA ASP A 72 -0.37 -3.90 -7.66
C ASP A 72 0.24 -4.90 -6.67
N GLN A 73 1.55 -5.12 -6.74
CA GLN A 73 2.29 -5.92 -5.78
C GLN A 73 2.31 -5.28 -4.38
N PHE A 74 2.56 -3.97 -4.26
CA PHE A 74 2.48 -3.26 -2.97
C PHE A 74 1.09 -3.36 -2.34
N LYS A 75 0.02 -3.21 -3.13
CA LYS A 75 -1.35 -3.41 -2.67
C LYS A 75 -1.59 -4.85 -2.22
N LYS A 76 -1.03 -5.83 -2.90
CA LYS A 76 -1.09 -7.24 -2.49
C LYS A 76 -0.37 -7.44 -1.15
N ASP A 77 0.84 -6.92 -1.01
CA ASP A 77 1.64 -7.05 0.21
C ASP A 77 0.94 -6.38 1.40
N LEU A 78 0.39 -5.17 1.22
CA LEU A 78 -0.40 -4.50 2.27
C LEU A 78 -1.64 -5.30 2.68
N ARG A 79 -2.29 -6.02 1.75
CA ARG A 79 -3.41 -6.92 2.06
C ARG A 79 -2.95 -8.15 2.84
N GLU A 80 -1.87 -8.78 2.40
CA GLU A 80 -1.34 -9.99 3.04
C GLU A 80 -0.81 -9.72 4.44
N LEU A 81 -0.22 -8.54 4.66
CA LEU A 81 0.21 -8.05 5.97
C LEU A 81 -0.94 -7.51 6.83
N GLY A 82 -2.16 -7.40 6.28
CA GLY A 82 -3.37 -7.03 7.02
C GLY A 82 -3.55 -5.53 7.28
N TYR A 83 -2.88 -4.65 6.54
CA TYR A 83 -3.05 -3.19 6.65
C TYR A 83 -4.25 -2.67 5.87
N ILE A 84 -4.57 -3.32 4.75
CA ILE A 84 -5.72 -2.97 3.92
C ILE A 84 -6.57 -4.19 3.58
N LYS A 85 -7.84 -3.98 3.28
CA LYS A 85 -8.77 -5.03 2.86
C LYS A 85 -9.54 -4.61 1.61
N LEU A 86 -9.68 -5.54 0.66
CA LEU A 86 -10.48 -5.34 -0.54
C LEU A 86 -11.87 -5.94 -0.33
N ILE A 87 -12.93 -5.14 -0.45
CA ILE A 87 -14.32 -5.56 -0.26
C ILE A 87 -15.13 -5.14 -1.48
N LYS A 88 -16.03 -6.01 -1.95
CA LYS A 88 -16.96 -5.71 -3.04
C LYS A 88 -18.27 -5.16 -2.47
N ILE A 89 -18.62 -3.93 -2.80
CA ILE A 89 -19.86 -3.23 -2.38
C ILE A 89 -20.53 -2.69 -3.64
N ASP A 90 -21.81 -2.98 -3.85
CA ASP A 90 -22.60 -2.55 -5.01
C ASP A 90 -21.90 -2.84 -6.35
N ASN A 91 -21.44 -4.10 -6.50
CA ASN A 91 -20.67 -4.59 -7.63
C ASN A 91 -19.32 -3.87 -7.90
N THR A 92 -18.85 -3.03 -6.96
CA THR A 92 -17.61 -2.26 -7.08
C THR A 92 -16.62 -2.66 -6.00
N TRP A 93 -15.35 -2.86 -6.39
CA TRP A 93 -14.27 -3.11 -5.44
C TRP A 93 -13.84 -1.83 -4.73
N ARG A 94 -13.76 -1.88 -3.40
CA ARG A 94 -13.37 -0.78 -2.52
C ARG A 94 -12.28 -1.26 -1.56
N THR A 95 -11.27 -0.43 -1.36
CA THR A 95 -10.16 -0.73 -0.45
C THR A 95 -10.35 0.00 0.88
N PHE A 96 -10.30 -0.73 1.98
CA PHE A 96 -10.46 -0.21 3.34
C PHE A 96 -9.14 -0.27 4.10
N ILE A 97 -8.89 0.73 4.93
CA ILE A 97 -7.81 0.70 5.93
C ILE A 97 -8.27 -0.21 7.09
N VAL A 98 -7.40 -1.13 7.51
CA VAL A 98 -7.67 -2.07 8.61
C VAL A 98 -6.95 -1.63 9.87
N LYS A 99 -5.67 -1.25 9.75
CA LYS A 99 -4.83 -0.74 10.84
C LYS A 99 -3.75 0.19 10.28
N GLU A 100 -3.21 1.04 11.15
CA GLU A 100 -2.08 1.92 10.82
C GLU A 100 -0.80 1.11 10.57
N LEU A 101 0.11 1.67 9.77
CA LEU A 101 1.42 1.07 9.53
C LEU A 101 2.24 1.08 10.82
N ASP A 102 2.84 -0.05 11.15
CA ASP A 102 3.62 -0.25 12.37
C ASP A 102 5.13 -0.48 12.09
N PHE A 103 5.60 -0.14 10.89
CA PHE A 103 6.98 -0.36 10.42
C PHE A 103 7.65 0.85 9.77
#